data_AF-A0AAD9MRN4-F1
#
_entry.id   AF-A0AAD9MRN4-F1
#
_cell.length_a   1.000
_cell.length_b   1.000
_cell.length_c   1.000
_cell.angle_alpha   90.00
_cell.angle_beta   90.00
_cell.angle_gamma   90.00
#
_symmetry.space_group_name_H-M   'P 1'
#
loop_
_entity.id
_entity.type
_entity.pdbx_description
1 polymer ?
#
loop_
_entity_poly.entity_id
_entity_poly.type
_entity_poly.pdbx_seq_one_letter_code
_entity_poly.pdbx_strand_id
1 'polypeptide(L)'
;MLHEHDLKLEDVVGATTDGATVMKTFGSATLIRNRVDLLDPQPLVCTCMVITVMDFLSMDIWRIYKTLLGLTPLMLIIPWYFKRTNPINQLHVVDCNPGVGCEYPEGVDLRIIVLTYNRAASLRKLLQSLESLKLDGNTASLEIWIDRKAGKKNGKRVTGSEDTVHNETLKTAQAFSWSLGQTRVHVQKEHVGIYGQWIDTWRPRPGTNELALFLEDDLSVSPYAYRWLRAVHEKYGSRNDIAGYTLQGEGVANANNRRPINRPKIETVLLFKLLGSWGYAPHPKSWMKFQDWYHDVKRDANFHPYVPKATTITGWYKMFERQNRQDTMWTIWHVYYCDKYNMFTVYANIQAVTKNSNIILAANRNEPGLHQGHKGPERTNKILKSWSDDYVRLPDLPVRYDWDGTVLTD
;
A
#
# COMPACT_ATOMS: atom_id res chain seq x y z
N MET A 1 15.23 18.20 -15.26
CA MET A 1 14.69 19.42 -15.89
C MET A 1 13.25 19.62 -15.42
N LEU A 2 13.11 20.22 -14.24
CA LEU A 2 12.09 21.19 -13.89
C LEU A 2 12.93 22.36 -13.37
N HIS A 3 12.71 23.52 -13.97
CA HIS A 3 13.56 24.69 -13.85
C HIS A 3 13.63 25.21 -12.41
N GLU A 4 14.86 25.36 -11.93
CA GLU A 4 15.22 26.38 -10.93
C GLU A 4 15.11 27.73 -11.63
N HIS A 5 14.26 28.62 -11.11
CA HIS A 5 14.57 30.03 -10.97
C HIS A 5 13.60 30.63 -9.95
N ASP A 6 14.15 31.57 -9.18
CA ASP A 6 13.50 32.48 -8.26
C ASP A 6 13.08 31.91 -6.91
N LEU A 7 14.01 32.00 -5.96
CA LEU A 7 13.88 32.97 -4.88
C LEU A 7 15.29 33.43 -4.45
N LYS A 8 15.56 34.72 -4.69
CA LYS A 8 16.75 35.43 -4.21
C LYS A 8 16.75 35.40 -2.69
N LEU A 9 17.89 35.01 -2.10
CA LEU A 9 18.23 35.39 -0.73
C LEU A 9 18.50 36.89 -0.74
N GLU A 10 17.71 37.65 0.00
CA GLU A 10 18.13 38.95 0.51
C GLU A 10 18.32 38.86 2.03
N ASP A 11 19.35 39.56 2.45
CA ASP A 11 19.97 39.56 3.77
C ASP A 11 19.01 39.87 4.93
N VAL A 12 19.20 39.16 6.05
CA VAL A 12 19.02 39.75 7.37
C VAL A 12 20.22 39.35 8.25
N VAL A 13 21.19 40.26 8.32
CA VAL A 13 22.16 40.36 9.40
C VAL A 13 21.44 40.96 10.61
N GLY A 14 21.65 40.40 11.81
CA GLY A 14 21.28 41.12 13.04
C GLY A 14 21.24 40.31 14.34
N ALA A 15 22.31 40.48 15.12
CA ALA A 15 22.36 40.51 16.58
C ALA A 15 22.41 39.20 17.41
N THR A 16 23.60 39.05 18.00
CA THR A 16 24.05 38.35 19.21
C THR A 16 23.20 38.60 20.46
N THR A 17 23.16 37.64 21.40
CA THR A 17 23.73 37.76 22.78
C THR A 17 23.68 36.45 23.57
N ASP A 18 24.62 36.39 24.52
CA ASP A 18 25.06 35.30 25.41
C ASP A 18 24.03 34.64 26.34
N GLY A 19 24.42 33.49 26.88
CA GLY A 19 23.82 32.93 28.09
C GLY A 19 24.28 31.50 28.43
N ALA A 20 25.50 31.35 28.94
CA ALA A 20 25.95 30.12 29.60
C ALA A 20 25.34 30.00 31.00
N THR A 21 25.03 28.77 31.47
CA THR A 21 25.51 28.18 32.76
C THR A 21 24.73 26.90 33.14
N VAL A 22 25.46 25.76 33.11
CA VAL A 22 25.57 24.65 34.09
C VAL A 22 24.33 24.22 34.90
N MET A 23 23.96 22.93 34.79
CA MET A 23 23.62 22.13 35.98
C MET A 23 23.96 20.63 35.84
N LYS A 24 24.16 20.02 37.01
CA LYS A 24 24.93 18.82 37.33
C LYS A 24 24.22 17.49 37.04
N THR A 25 25.06 16.47 36.87
CA THR A 25 24.81 15.03 37.01
C THR A 25 24.24 14.60 38.37
N PHE A 26 23.31 13.63 38.35
CA PHE A 26 23.12 12.46 39.23
C PHE A 26 22.17 11.54 38.43
N GLY A 27 22.26 10.21 38.31
CA GLY A 27 22.89 9.19 39.11
C GLY A 27 21.86 8.08 39.36
N SER A 28 22.02 6.94 38.67
CA SER A 28 21.53 5.59 39.00
C SER A 28 20.02 5.32 39.17
N ALA A 29 19.49 4.38 38.37
CA ALA A 29 18.41 3.49 38.80
C ALA A 29 18.57 2.10 38.19
N THR A 30 18.76 1.14 39.08
CA THR A 30 19.03 -0.28 38.89
C THR A 30 17.76 -1.05 38.52
N LEU A 31 17.98 -2.12 37.74
CA LEU A 31 17.12 -3.28 37.47
C LEU A 31 15.93 -3.51 38.43
N ILE A 32 14.74 -3.67 37.84
CA ILE A 32 13.70 -4.56 38.36
C ILE A 32 13.37 -5.60 37.28
N ARG A 33 13.87 -6.82 37.49
CA ARG A 33 13.42 -8.04 36.79
C ARG A 33 12.10 -8.46 37.44
N ASN A 34 10.98 -8.35 36.73
CA ASN A 34 9.78 -9.09 37.07
C ASN A 34 9.65 -10.30 36.13
N ARG A 35 9.77 -11.46 36.77
CA ARG A 35 9.56 -12.81 36.28
C ARG A 35 8.05 -12.97 36.03
N VAL A 36 7.64 -13.30 34.81
CA VAL A 36 6.27 -13.71 34.50
C VAL A 36 6.30 -15.22 34.30
N ASP A 37 5.63 -15.92 35.20
CA ASP A 37 5.43 -17.36 35.14
C ASP A 37 4.49 -17.70 33.96
N LEU A 38 4.94 -18.64 33.14
CA LEU A 38 4.20 -19.25 32.04
C LEU A 38 3.25 -20.30 32.62
N LEU A 39 1.95 -20.12 32.38
CA LEU A 39 0.95 -21.18 32.51
C LEU A 39 0.37 -21.49 31.12
N ASP A 40 0.61 -22.73 30.73
CA ASP A 40 0.16 -23.43 29.53
C ASP A 40 -1.34 -23.80 29.63
N PRO A 41 -2.12 -23.71 28.54
CA PRO A 41 -3.32 -24.54 28.41
C PRO A 41 -3.27 -25.44 27.17
N GLN A 42 -3.38 -26.73 27.46
CA GLN A 42 -3.61 -27.85 26.53
C GLN A 42 -4.86 -27.66 25.65
N PRO A 43 -4.89 -28.19 24.41
CA PRO A 43 -6.07 -28.13 23.55
C PRO A 43 -7.05 -29.30 23.77
N LEU A 44 -8.33 -28.96 23.88
CA LEU A 44 -9.46 -29.88 23.80
C LEU A 44 -9.68 -30.30 22.33
N VAL A 45 -9.48 -31.59 22.06
CA VAL A 45 -9.80 -32.27 20.81
C VAL A 45 -11.30 -32.56 20.79
N CYS A 46 -12.02 -32.03 19.80
CA CYS A 46 -13.42 -32.40 19.54
C CYS A 46 -13.51 -33.01 18.13
N THR A 47 -13.53 -34.34 18.08
CA THR A 47 -13.79 -35.15 16.90
C THR A 47 -15.29 -35.19 16.61
N CYS A 48 -15.71 -34.67 15.46
CA CYS A 48 -16.97 -35.03 14.82
C CYS A 48 -16.67 -35.61 13.43
N MET A 49 -16.66 -36.94 13.36
CA MET A 49 -16.78 -37.72 12.13
C MET A 49 -18.21 -37.58 11.61
N VAL A 50 -18.37 -37.10 10.38
CA VAL A 50 -19.58 -37.38 9.57
C VAL A 50 -19.10 -38.02 8.28
N ILE A 51 -19.38 -39.31 8.18
CA ILE A 51 -19.22 -40.12 6.98
C ILE A 51 -20.50 -39.94 6.17
N THR A 52 -20.37 -39.48 4.92
CA THR A 52 -21.34 -39.79 3.87
C THR A 52 -20.60 -40.36 2.66
N VAL A 53 -20.96 -41.60 2.37
CA VAL A 53 -20.50 -42.46 1.27
C VAL A 53 -21.47 -42.28 0.10
N MET A 54 -20.93 -42.45 -1.11
CA MET A 54 -21.59 -42.62 -2.42
C MET A 54 -21.62 -41.38 -3.33
N ASP A 55 -20.79 -41.42 -4.37
CA ASP A 55 -21.29 -41.48 -5.76
C ASP A 55 -20.16 -41.89 -6.71
N PHE A 56 -20.19 -43.17 -7.09
CA PHE A 56 -19.42 -43.76 -8.19
C PHE A 56 -20.34 -44.73 -8.90
N LEU A 57 -21.25 -44.24 -9.75
CA LEU A 57 -21.97 -45.08 -10.72
C LEU A 57 -22.21 -44.34 -12.04
N SER A 58 -21.41 -44.77 -13.02
CA SER A 58 -21.73 -45.02 -14.43
C SER A 58 -22.54 -43.97 -15.22
N MET A 59 -21.81 -43.30 -16.12
CA MET A 59 -22.30 -43.02 -17.48
C MET A 59 -22.81 -44.31 -18.11
N ASP A 60 -24.13 -44.53 -18.22
CA ASP A 60 -24.76 -45.43 -19.23
C ASP A 60 -26.30 -45.48 -19.14
N ILE A 61 -26.98 -44.33 -19.01
CA ILE A 61 -28.47 -44.28 -19.06
C ILE A 61 -29.01 -43.28 -20.10
N TRP A 62 -28.17 -42.63 -20.92
CA TRP A 62 -28.69 -41.77 -22.01
C TRP A 62 -29.03 -42.54 -23.30
N ARG A 63 -28.66 -43.82 -23.42
CA ARG A 63 -28.69 -44.52 -24.71
C ARG A 63 -29.94 -45.38 -24.96
N ILE A 64 -30.98 -45.29 -24.13
CA ILE A 64 -32.22 -46.09 -24.26
C ILE A 64 -33.49 -45.23 -24.46
N TYR A 65 -33.41 -43.90 -24.46
CA TYR A 65 -34.59 -43.02 -24.68
C TYR A 65 -34.69 -42.41 -26.08
N LYS A 66 -34.32 -43.15 -27.13
CA LYS A 66 -34.35 -42.63 -28.53
C LYS A 66 -35.15 -43.44 -29.56
N THR A 67 -36.04 -44.31 -29.11
CA THR A 67 -36.96 -44.99 -30.03
C THR A 67 -38.28 -45.30 -29.34
N LEU A 68 -39.22 -44.36 -29.41
CA LEU A 68 -40.67 -44.55 -29.52
C LEU A 68 -41.38 -43.25 -29.12
N LEU A 69 -42.38 -42.89 -29.91
CA LEU A 69 -43.30 -41.75 -29.77
C LEU A 69 -42.77 -40.44 -30.35
N GLY A 70 -43.08 -40.26 -31.65
CA GLY A 70 -43.09 -38.97 -32.30
C GLY A 70 -44.16 -38.09 -31.67
N LEU A 71 -43.72 -37.06 -30.96
CA LEU A 71 -44.48 -35.87 -30.65
C LEU A 71 -43.52 -34.69 -30.76
N THR A 72 -43.84 -33.75 -31.64
CA THR A 72 -43.15 -32.48 -31.80
C THR A 72 -43.22 -31.68 -30.49
N PRO A 73 -42.09 -31.28 -29.88
CA PRO A 73 -42.14 -30.28 -28.82
C PRO A 73 -42.09 -28.90 -29.46
N LEU A 74 -43.17 -28.14 -29.26
CA LEU A 74 -43.17 -26.69 -29.40
C LEU A 74 -41.99 -26.13 -28.57
N MET A 75 -40.98 -25.57 -29.24
CA MET A 75 -39.89 -24.87 -28.56
C MET A 75 -40.44 -23.56 -27.96
N LEU A 76 -40.88 -23.61 -26.71
CA LEU A 76 -40.92 -22.43 -25.85
C LEU A 76 -39.47 -22.07 -25.52
N ILE A 77 -38.91 -21.13 -26.27
CA ILE A 77 -37.67 -20.45 -25.90
C ILE A 77 -38.01 -19.55 -24.71
N ILE A 78 -37.86 -20.08 -23.50
CA ILE A 78 -37.73 -19.25 -22.30
C ILE A 78 -36.25 -18.83 -22.28
N PRO A 79 -35.92 -17.54 -22.39
CA PRO A 79 -34.55 -17.10 -22.19
C PRO A 79 -34.18 -17.42 -20.74
N TRP A 80 -33.30 -18.40 -20.57
CA TRP A 80 -32.63 -18.68 -19.30
C TRP A 80 -31.67 -17.51 -19.02
N TYR A 81 -32.24 -16.37 -18.61
CA TYR A 81 -31.49 -15.33 -17.92
C TYR A 81 -31.14 -15.88 -16.55
N PHE A 82 -30.09 -16.70 -16.49
CA PHE A 82 -29.35 -16.92 -15.25
C PHE A 82 -28.59 -15.62 -14.97
N LYS A 83 -29.33 -14.61 -14.47
CA LYS A 83 -28.73 -13.62 -13.59
C LYS A 83 -28.26 -14.46 -12.40
N ARG A 84 -26.95 -14.69 -12.31
CA ARG A 84 -26.30 -15.09 -11.06
C ARG A 84 -26.66 -14.00 -10.05
N THR A 85 -27.80 -14.13 -9.41
CA THR A 85 -28.07 -13.42 -8.17
C THR A 85 -27.17 -14.10 -7.17
N ASN A 86 -25.97 -13.53 -7.00
CA ASN A 86 -25.19 -13.80 -5.81
C ASN A 86 -26.17 -13.67 -4.64
N PRO A 87 -26.32 -14.71 -3.79
CA PRO A 87 -27.03 -14.50 -2.54
C PRO A 87 -26.37 -13.30 -1.89
N ILE A 88 -27.19 -12.33 -1.46
CA ILE A 88 -26.74 -11.19 -0.69
C ILE A 88 -26.16 -11.80 0.58
N ASN A 89 -24.87 -12.14 0.55
CA ASN A 89 -24.08 -12.34 1.75
C ASN A 89 -24.32 -11.06 2.54
N GLN A 90 -24.83 -11.21 3.75
CA GLN A 90 -24.84 -10.14 4.73
C GLN A 90 -23.46 -9.48 4.64
N LEU A 91 -23.40 -8.27 4.10
CA LEU A 91 -22.19 -7.49 4.08
C LEU A 91 -21.81 -7.36 5.54
N HIS A 92 -20.81 -8.11 5.99
CA HIS A 92 -20.15 -7.80 7.24
C HIS A 92 -19.74 -6.34 7.12
N VAL A 93 -20.43 -5.48 7.87
CA VAL A 93 -20.14 -4.06 7.92
C VAL A 93 -18.77 -3.97 8.57
N VAL A 94 -17.76 -3.66 7.76
CA VAL A 94 -16.42 -3.39 8.24
C VAL A 94 -16.46 -2.02 8.89
N ASP A 95 -16.56 -1.97 10.22
CA ASP A 95 -16.55 -0.71 10.97
C ASP A 95 -15.12 -0.34 11.35
N CYS A 96 -14.56 0.60 10.62
CA CYS A 96 -13.20 1.09 10.85
C CYS A 96 -13.23 2.51 11.41
N ASN A 97 -12.45 2.72 12.46
CA ASN A 97 -12.44 3.96 13.23
C ASN A 97 -11.17 4.77 12.93
N PRO A 98 -11.28 6.10 12.76
CA PRO A 98 -10.11 6.97 12.64
C PRO A 98 -9.08 6.74 13.74
N GLY A 99 -7.80 6.69 13.38
CA GLY A 99 -6.71 6.50 14.34
C GLY A 99 -6.51 5.06 14.81
N VAL A 100 -7.28 4.09 14.29
CA VAL A 100 -7.16 2.66 14.58
C VAL A 100 -7.03 1.90 13.26
N GLY A 101 -6.00 1.07 13.14
CA GLY A 101 -5.78 0.25 11.96
C GLY A 101 -7.00 -0.63 11.64
N CYS A 102 -7.49 -0.54 10.40
CA CYS A 102 -8.68 -1.23 9.93
C CYS A 102 -8.44 -2.71 9.69
N GLU A 103 -9.05 -3.58 10.49
CA GLU A 103 -9.02 -5.03 10.31
C GLU A 103 -10.23 -5.49 9.49
N TYR A 104 -9.98 -6.32 8.48
CA TYR A 104 -11.02 -6.89 7.64
C TYR A 104 -11.33 -8.32 8.12
N PRO A 105 -12.60 -8.75 8.12
CA PRO A 105 -12.99 -10.06 8.64
C PRO A 105 -12.58 -11.20 7.71
N GLU A 106 -12.62 -10.98 6.39
CA GLU A 106 -12.25 -12.00 5.42
C GLU A 106 -10.74 -12.06 5.18
N GLY A 107 -10.23 -13.24 4.86
CA GLY A 107 -8.89 -13.42 4.30
C GLY A 107 -8.93 -13.43 2.78
N VAL A 108 -8.03 -12.67 2.17
CA VAL A 108 -7.78 -12.69 0.72
C VAL A 108 -6.28 -12.81 0.47
N ASP A 109 -5.91 -13.20 -0.74
CA ASP A 109 -4.50 -13.21 -1.13
C ASP A 109 -3.97 -11.80 -1.43
N LEU A 110 -4.82 -10.95 -2.04
CA LEU A 110 -4.53 -9.54 -2.34
C LEU A 110 -5.63 -8.61 -1.83
N ARG A 111 -5.26 -7.63 -1.02
CA ARG A 111 -6.11 -6.49 -0.70
C ARG A 111 -5.58 -5.22 -1.33
N ILE A 112 -6.37 -4.58 -2.18
CA ILE A 112 -6.00 -3.32 -2.82
C ILE A 112 -6.62 -2.19 -2.01
N ILE A 113 -5.79 -1.32 -1.47
CA ILE A 113 -6.21 -0.14 -0.69
C ILE A 113 -6.03 1.08 -1.59
N VAL A 114 -7.13 1.63 -2.10
CA VAL A 114 -7.14 2.86 -2.89
C VAL A 114 -7.38 4.05 -1.97
N LEU A 115 -6.43 4.98 -1.94
CA LEU A 115 -6.52 6.23 -1.18
C LEU A 115 -6.88 7.38 -2.12
N THR A 116 -7.99 8.06 -1.84
CA THR A 116 -8.44 9.21 -2.63
C THR A 116 -9.05 10.30 -1.76
N TYR A 117 -9.24 11.46 -2.37
CA TYR A 117 -9.81 12.64 -1.73
C TYR A 117 -10.82 13.32 -2.66
N ASN A 118 -10.36 14.18 -3.58
CA ASN A 118 -11.23 15.03 -4.39
C ASN A 118 -10.90 15.00 -5.91
N ARG A 119 -10.25 13.93 -6.41
CA ARG A 119 -9.88 13.80 -7.82
C ARG A 119 -10.64 12.67 -8.51
N ALA A 120 -11.95 12.86 -8.74
CA ALA A 120 -12.83 11.84 -9.33
C ALA A 120 -12.33 11.28 -10.68
N ALA A 121 -11.80 12.14 -11.57
CA ALA A 121 -11.25 11.70 -12.84
C ALA A 121 -9.96 10.86 -12.69
N SER A 122 -9.11 11.21 -11.71
CA SER A 122 -7.91 10.45 -11.37
C SER A 122 -8.29 9.06 -10.84
N LEU A 123 -9.19 9.03 -9.86
CA LEU A 123 -9.73 7.79 -9.29
C LEU A 123 -10.28 6.86 -10.37
N ARG A 124 -11.09 7.38 -11.30
CA ARG A 124 -11.65 6.59 -12.40
C ARG A 124 -10.57 5.89 -13.23
N LYS A 125 -9.47 6.58 -13.57
CA LYS A 125 -8.37 6.02 -14.35
C LYS A 125 -7.62 4.93 -13.58
N LEU A 126 -7.39 5.13 -12.28
CA LEU A 126 -6.80 4.09 -11.42
C LEU A 126 -7.70 2.85 -11.41
N LEU A 127 -8.98 3.01 -11.08
CA LEU A 127 -9.95 1.91 -11.02
C LEU A 127 -10.05 1.15 -12.36
N GLN A 128 -10.06 1.86 -13.49
CA GLN A 128 -10.00 1.25 -14.82
C GLN A 128 -8.74 0.41 -15.04
N SER A 129 -7.58 0.83 -14.53
CA SER A 129 -6.35 0.03 -14.64
C SER A 129 -6.41 -1.27 -13.82
N LEU A 130 -7.10 -1.24 -12.66
CA LEU A 130 -7.26 -2.40 -11.77
C LEU A 130 -8.16 -3.49 -12.36
N GLU A 131 -9.06 -3.15 -13.29
CA GLU A 131 -9.90 -4.11 -14.00
C GLU A 131 -9.09 -5.13 -14.81
N SER A 132 -7.86 -4.77 -15.18
CA SER A 132 -6.99 -5.60 -16.00
C SER A 132 -6.08 -6.55 -15.21
N LEU A 133 -6.13 -6.51 -13.87
CA LEU A 133 -5.25 -7.31 -13.02
C LEU A 133 -5.37 -8.81 -13.30
N LYS A 134 -4.22 -9.49 -13.24
CA LYS A 134 -4.10 -10.94 -13.35
C LYS A 134 -3.88 -11.52 -11.95
N LEU A 135 -4.94 -12.12 -11.41
CA LEU A 135 -4.93 -12.77 -10.09
C LEU A 135 -4.49 -14.23 -10.14
N ASP A 136 -4.46 -14.85 -11.31
CA ASP A 136 -4.01 -16.25 -11.50
C ASP A 136 -4.72 -17.26 -10.58
N GLY A 137 -6.02 -17.07 -10.36
CA GLY A 137 -6.84 -17.93 -9.50
C GLY A 137 -6.87 -17.53 -8.02
N ASN A 138 -6.06 -16.55 -7.60
CA ASN A 138 -6.09 -16.01 -6.25
C ASN A 138 -7.27 -15.05 -6.02
N THR A 139 -7.63 -14.91 -4.74
CA THR A 139 -8.70 -14.05 -4.26
C THR A 139 -8.21 -12.63 -4.02
N ALA A 140 -9.09 -11.66 -4.28
CA ALA A 140 -8.78 -10.27 -3.98
C ALA A 140 -9.98 -9.45 -3.51
N SER A 141 -9.69 -8.39 -2.76
CA SER A 141 -10.64 -7.36 -2.36
C SER A 141 -10.11 -5.98 -2.70
N LEU A 142 -11.01 -5.07 -3.09
CA LEU A 142 -10.75 -3.67 -3.39
C LEU A 142 -11.43 -2.77 -2.36
N GLU A 143 -10.63 -2.04 -1.59
CA GLU A 143 -11.08 -1.08 -0.60
C GLU A 143 -10.81 0.34 -1.12
N ILE A 144 -11.86 1.14 -1.33
CA ILE A 144 -11.74 2.52 -1.80
C ILE A 144 -12.00 3.46 -0.63
N TRP A 145 -10.94 4.08 -0.12
CA TRP A 145 -10.95 4.99 1.02
C TRP A 145 -10.98 6.45 0.58
N ILE A 146 -12.03 7.17 0.98
CA ILE A 146 -12.25 8.58 0.66
C ILE A 146 -12.09 9.41 1.93
N ASP A 147 -11.06 10.26 1.97
CA ASP A 147 -10.92 11.25 3.03
C ASP A 147 -11.89 12.41 2.86
N ARG A 148 -12.17 13.11 3.96
CA ARG A 148 -13.02 14.30 3.96
C ARG A 148 -12.19 15.57 3.90
N LYS A 149 -12.82 16.66 3.45
CA LYS A 149 -12.27 18.00 3.56
C LYS A 149 -12.54 18.52 4.95
N ALA A 150 -11.47 18.84 5.68
CA ALA A 150 -11.59 19.51 6.97
C ALA A 150 -12.43 20.79 6.86
N GLY A 151 -13.45 20.90 7.72
CA GLY A 151 -14.14 22.16 7.93
C GLY A 151 -13.19 23.21 8.53
N LYS A 152 -13.18 24.40 7.94
CA LYS A 152 -12.30 25.51 8.36
C LYS A 152 -13.12 26.77 8.62
N LYS A 153 -12.77 27.49 9.69
CA LYS A 153 -13.26 28.84 9.99
C LYS A 153 -12.05 29.74 10.21
N ASN A 154 -11.99 30.88 9.51
CA ASN A 154 -10.84 31.80 9.53
C ASN A 154 -9.49 31.09 9.29
N GLY A 155 -9.46 30.14 8.36
CA GLY A 155 -8.27 29.38 8.00
C GLY A 155 -7.85 28.28 8.99
N LYS A 156 -8.49 28.17 10.17
CA LYS A 156 -8.19 27.16 11.19
C LYS A 156 -9.18 25.99 11.11
N ARG A 157 -8.70 24.77 11.36
CA ARG A 157 -9.55 23.58 11.54
C ARG A 157 -10.54 23.86 12.66
N VAL A 158 -11.81 23.55 12.44
CA VAL A 158 -12.84 23.64 13.49
C VAL A 158 -13.27 22.23 13.83
N THR A 159 -12.97 21.81 15.07
CA THR A 159 -13.53 20.59 15.64
C THR A 159 -15.05 20.73 15.75
N GLY A 160 -15.80 19.73 15.25
CA GLY A 160 -17.27 19.77 15.21
C GLY A 160 -17.88 20.57 14.05
N SER A 161 -17.07 21.10 13.12
CA SER A 161 -17.61 21.53 11.81
C SER A 161 -17.85 20.34 10.89
N GLU A 162 -18.83 20.43 9.99
CA GLU A 162 -19.18 19.33 9.10
C GLU A 162 -18.09 19.12 8.04
N ASP A 163 -17.23 18.12 8.26
CA ASP A 163 -16.28 17.66 7.26
C ASP A 163 -17.02 17.12 6.03
N THR A 164 -16.65 17.62 4.85
CA THR A 164 -17.38 17.35 3.61
C THR A 164 -16.67 16.32 2.75
N VAL A 165 -17.43 15.43 2.12
CA VAL A 165 -16.91 14.49 1.12
C VAL A 165 -17.08 15.07 -0.28
N HIS A 166 -16.11 14.83 -1.17
CA HIS A 166 -16.23 15.27 -2.55
C HIS A 166 -17.24 14.39 -3.31
N ASN A 167 -18.41 14.95 -3.64
CA ASN A 167 -19.55 14.21 -4.20
C ASN A 167 -19.22 13.44 -5.49
N GLU A 168 -18.46 14.02 -6.42
CA GLU A 168 -18.12 13.32 -7.66
C GLU A 168 -17.15 12.16 -7.44
N THR A 169 -16.26 12.28 -6.45
CA THR A 169 -15.34 11.19 -6.07
C THR A 169 -16.14 10.05 -5.45
N LEU A 170 -17.06 10.37 -4.53
CA LEU A 170 -17.95 9.39 -3.90
C LEU A 170 -18.81 8.66 -4.95
N LYS A 171 -19.44 9.40 -5.86
CA LYS A 171 -20.21 8.82 -6.97
C LYS A 171 -19.35 7.92 -7.85
N THR A 172 -18.13 8.34 -8.17
CA THR A 172 -17.20 7.55 -8.99
C THR A 172 -16.82 6.24 -8.28
N ALA A 173 -16.56 6.28 -6.97
CA ALA A 173 -16.23 5.09 -6.19
C ALA A 173 -17.43 4.13 -6.07
N GLN A 174 -18.62 4.63 -5.74
CA GLN A 174 -19.84 3.83 -5.57
C GLN A 174 -20.33 3.20 -6.88
N ALA A 175 -20.11 3.86 -8.01
CA ALA A 175 -20.50 3.34 -9.32
C ALA A 175 -19.56 2.25 -9.86
N PHE A 176 -18.37 2.10 -9.27
CA PHE A 176 -17.38 1.13 -9.74
C PHE A 176 -17.69 -0.27 -9.20
N SER A 177 -17.90 -1.22 -10.10
CA SER A 177 -18.02 -2.65 -9.78
C SER A 177 -16.81 -3.36 -10.37
N TRP A 178 -15.97 -3.90 -9.49
CA TRP A 178 -14.76 -4.60 -9.91
C TRP A 178 -15.11 -6.04 -10.25
N SER A 179 -14.75 -6.52 -11.44
CA SER A 179 -15.12 -7.89 -11.86
C SER A 179 -14.30 -9.00 -11.19
N LEU A 180 -13.16 -8.64 -10.58
CA LEU A 180 -12.17 -9.60 -10.08
C LEU A 180 -12.34 -9.95 -8.60
N GLY A 181 -13.20 -9.25 -7.86
CA GLY A 181 -13.32 -9.43 -6.41
C GLY A 181 -14.35 -8.53 -5.76
N GLN A 182 -14.40 -8.56 -4.42
CA GLN A 182 -15.30 -7.70 -3.65
C GLN A 182 -14.80 -6.25 -3.70
N THR A 183 -15.71 -5.29 -3.88
CA THR A 183 -15.44 -3.85 -3.74
C THR A 183 -16.16 -3.29 -2.52
N ARG A 184 -15.48 -2.49 -1.72
CA ARG A 184 -16.09 -1.67 -0.65
C ARG A 184 -15.61 -0.23 -0.74
N VAL A 185 -16.53 0.69 -0.44
CA VAL A 185 -16.25 2.12 -0.39
C VAL A 185 -16.34 2.56 1.07
N HIS A 186 -15.23 3.10 1.56
CA HIS A 186 -15.08 3.59 2.93
C HIS A 186 -14.98 5.11 2.88
N VAL A 187 -16.00 5.79 3.41
CA VAL A 187 -15.93 7.24 3.62
C VAL A 187 -15.46 7.45 5.05
N GLN A 188 -14.34 8.14 5.23
CA GLN A 188 -13.83 8.44 6.56
C GLN A 188 -14.89 9.12 7.42
N LYS A 189 -14.93 8.87 8.73
CA LYS A 189 -15.93 9.49 9.63
C LYS A 189 -15.63 10.99 9.83
N GLU A 190 -14.36 11.37 9.75
CA GLU A 190 -13.83 12.73 9.87
C GLU A 190 -12.63 12.91 8.93
N HIS A 191 -12.10 14.13 8.80
CA HIS A 191 -10.83 14.37 8.09
C HIS A 191 -9.66 13.78 8.88
N VAL A 192 -9.06 12.72 8.31
CA VAL A 192 -7.92 12.00 8.91
C VAL A 192 -6.58 12.38 8.26
N GLY A 193 -6.62 13.05 7.11
CA GLY A 193 -5.43 13.49 6.39
C GLY A 193 -4.58 12.33 5.85
N ILE A 194 -3.40 12.68 5.35
CA ILE A 194 -2.49 11.73 4.69
C ILE A 194 -2.01 10.65 5.67
N TYR A 195 -1.73 11.02 6.93
CA TYR A 195 -1.30 10.06 7.96
C TYR A 195 -2.37 8.98 8.20
N GLY A 196 -3.61 9.37 8.51
CA GLY A 196 -4.67 8.39 8.78
C GLY A 196 -5.03 7.56 7.55
N GLN A 197 -5.04 8.17 6.35
CA GLN A 197 -5.30 7.43 5.11
C GLN A 197 -4.24 6.36 4.85
N TRP A 198 -2.96 6.67 5.04
CA TRP A 198 -1.90 5.71 4.78
C TRP A 198 -1.74 4.69 5.90
N ILE A 199 -1.80 5.11 7.16
CA ILE A 199 -1.41 4.27 8.28
C ILE A 199 -2.57 3.41 8.78
N ASP A 200 -3.81 3.90 8.74
CA ASP A 200 -4.92 3.27 9.47
C ASP A 200 -5.91 2.49 8.59
N THR A 201 -5.77 2.52 7.26
CA THR A 201 -6.75 1.91 6.33
C THR A 201 -6.61 0.40 6.14
N TRP A 202 -5.52 -0.19 6.68
CA TRP A 202 -5.34 -1.63 6.76
C TRP A 202 -4.47 -2.03 7.94
N ARG A 203 -4.93 -3.02 8.70
CA ARG A 203 -4.24 -3.69 9.78
C ARG A 203 -4.14 -5.19 9.44
N PRO A 204 -2.93 -5.71 9.17
CA PRO A 204 -2.76 -7.14 8.92
C PRO A 204 -3.06 -7.95 10.17
N ARG A 205 -3.79 -9.05 10.00
CA ARG A 205 -3.95 -10.03 11.07
C ARG A 205 -2.62 -10.75 11.35
N PRO A 206 -2.32 -11.10 12.62
CA PRO A 206 -1.12 -11.86 12.94
C PRO A 206 -1.03 -13.15 12.12
N GLY A 207 0.15 -13.41 11.54
CA GLY A 207 0.42 -14.62 10.74
C GLY A 207 -0.22 -14.64 9.35
N THR A 208 -0.82 -13.53 8.87
CA THR A 208 -1.40 -13.47 7.52
C THR A 208 -0.33 -13.52 6.42
N ASN A 209 -0.66 -14.18 5.30
CA ASN A 209 0.05 -14.09 4.02
C ASN A 209 -0.65 -13.12 3.04
N GLU A 210 -1.72 -12.45 3.48
CA GLU A 210 -2.42 -11.42 2.70
C GLU A 210 -1.44 -10.28 2.35
N LEU A 211 -1.34 -9.98 1.06
CA LEU A 211 -0.63 -8.81 0.57
C LEU A 211 -1.59 -7.63 0.49
N ALA A 212 -1.26 -6.51 1.15
CA ALA A 212 -1.91 -5.23 0.86
C ALA A 212 -1.13 -4.47 -0.21
N LEU A 213 -1.82 -3.89 -1.19
CA LEU A 213 -1.26 -2.97 -2.18
C LEU A 213 -1.91 -1.60 -2.03
N PHE A 214 -1.15 -0.61 -1.57
CA PHE A 214 -1.61 0.76 -1.41
C PHE A 214 -1.41 1.57 -2.70
N LEU A 215 -2.46 2.23 -3.14
CA LEU A 215 -2.50 3.01 -4.37
C LEU A 215 -3.17 4.36 -4.12
N GLU A 216 -2.46 5.45 -4.42
CA GLU A 216 -3.09 6.77 -4.52
C GLU A 216 -3.81 6.89 -5.86
N ASP A 217 -4.85 7.72 -5.90
CA ASP A 217 -5.72 7.82 -7.07
C ASP A 217 -5.02 8.21 -8.37
N ASP A 218 -3.80 8.79 -8.34
CA ASP A 218 -3.00 9.22 -9.50
C ASP A 218 -2.09 8.15 -10.13
N LEU A 219 -2.20 6.91 -9.66
CA LEU A 219 -1.44 5.79 -10.21
C LEU A 219 -2.22 5.02 -11.28
N SER A 220 -1.51 4.48 -12.27
CA SER A 220 -1.99 3.43 -13.16
C SER A 220 -1.09 2.21 -12.99
N VAL A 221 -1.69 1.02 -12.83
CA VAL A 221 -0.93 -0.21 -12.55
C VAL A 221 -0.94 -1.20 -13.71
N SER A 222 0.10 -2.03 -13.77
CA SER A 222 0.21 -3.14 -14.71
C SER A 222 -0.80 -4.24 -14.40
N PRO A 223 -1.37 -4.90 -15.42
CA PRO A 223 -2.07 -6.18 -15.27
C PRO A 223 -1.32 -7.20 -14.42
N TYR A 224 0.02 -7.18 -14.45
CA TYR A 224 0.87 -8.16 -13.77
C TYR A 224 1.47 -7.67 -12.45
N ALA A 225 0.98 -6.55 -11.91
CA ALA A 225 1.45 -6.01 -10.64
C ALA A 225 1.36 -7.05 -9.50
N TYR A 226 0.22 -7.72 -9.37
CA TYR A 226 0.03 -8.75 -8.33
C TYR A 226 0.94 -9.97 -8.55
N ARG A 227 1.08 -10.44 -9.79
CA ARG A 227 1.95 -11.59 -10.10
C ARG A 227 3.40 -11.34 -9.66
N TRP A 228 3.91 -10.13 -9.90
CA TRP A 228 5.23 -9.74 -9.40
C TRP A 228 5.27 -9.66 -7.87
N LEU A 229 4.28 -9.01 -7.23
CA LEU A 229 4.20 -8.87 -5.77
C LEU A 229 4.17 -10.24 -5.05
N ARG A 230 3.35 -11.17 -5.55
CA ARG A 230 3.27 -12.54 -5.03
C ARG A 230 4.63 -13.22 -5.10
N ALA A 231 5.29 -13.19 -6.25
CA ALA A 231 6.59 -13.84 -6.42
C ALA A 231 7.68 -13.26 -5.50
N VAL A 232 7.76 -11.93 -5.34
CA VAL A 232 8.75 -11.34 -4.42
C VAL A 232 8.40 -11.58 -2.96
N HIS A 233 7.12 -11.66 -2.61
CA HIS A 233 6.69 -12.00 -1.26
C HIS A 233 6.98 -13.47 -0.92
N GLU A 234 6.69 -14.40 -1.83
CA GLU A 234 7.04 -15.82 -1.67
C GLU A 234 8.55 -16.00 -1.48
N LYS A 235 9.37 -15.24 -2.20
CA LYS A 235 10.84 -15.31 -2.11
C LYS A 235 11.41 -14.68 -0.83
N TYR A 236 10.93 -13.49 -0.46
CA TYR A 236 11.59 -12.66 0.56
C TYR A 236 10.75 -12.44 1.84
N GLY A 237 9.49 -12.86 1.88
CA GLY A 237 8.56 -12.61 2.98
C GLY A 237 8.89 -13.30 4.31
N SER A 238 9.85 -14.23 4.32
CA SER A 238 10.38 -14.78 5.57
C SER A 238 11.50 -13.93 6.19
N ARG A 239 12.06 -12.98 5.43
CA ARG A 239 13.18 -12.14 5.87
C ARG A 239 12.70 -11.05 6.83
N ASN A 240 13.41 -10.87 7.93
CA ASN A 240 13.07 -9.84 8.94
C ASN A 240 13.56 -8.44 8.58
N ASP A 241 14.42 -8.31 7.56
CA ASP A 241 14.98 -7.05 7.08
C ASP A 241 14.16 -6.43 5.93
N ILE A 242 12.96 -6.93 5.63
CA ILE A 242 12.09 -6.42 4.58
C ILE A 242 10.94 -5.61 5.19
N ALA A 243 10.89 -4.32 4.85
CA ALA A 243 9.78 -3.43 5.21
C ALA A 243 8.58 -3.61 4.28
N GLY A 244 8.81 -3.93 3.01
CA GLY A 244 7.78 -4.11 2.01
C GLY A 244 8.34 -4.16 0.59
N TYR A 245 7.43 -4.06 -0.37
CA TYR A 245 7.68 -4.14 -1.80
C TYR A 245 7.12 -2.89 -2.48
N THR A 246 7.68 -2.46 -3.59
CA THR A 246 7.14 -1.33 -4.34
C THR A 246 7.09 -1.59 -5.84
N LEU A 247 5.97 -1.20 -6.45
CA LEU A 247 5.79 -1.19 -7.91
C LEU A 247 6.50 0.00 -8.57
N GLN A 248 7.06 0.92 -7.77
CA GLN A 248 7.74 2.11 -8.26
C GLN A 248 8.99 1.74 -9.06
N GLY A 249 8.89 1.89 -10.38
CA GLY A 249 10.02 1.72 -11.29
C GLY A 249 10.71 3.03 -11.66
N GLU A 250 10.04 4.18 -11.53
CA GLU A 250 10.56 5.48 -11.97
C GLU A 250 11.03 6.36 -10.81
N GLY A 251 11.96 7.28 -11.12
CA GLY A 251 12.40 8.29 -10.15
C GLY A 251 13.16 7.75 -8.94
N VAL A 252 13.62 6.49 -8.97
CA VAL A 252 14.43 5.92 -7.89
C VAL A 252 15.78 6.65 -7.85
N ALA A 253 15.97 7.36 -6.76
CA ALA A 253 17.10 8.26 -6.56
C ALA A 253 17.55 8.18 -5.10
N ASN A 254 18.79 8.55 -4.84
CA ASN A 254 19.29 8.57 -3.47
C ASN A 254 18.61 9.65 -2.63
N ALA A 255 18.56 9.39 -1.32
CA ALA A 255 17.89 10.23 -0.33
C ALA A 255 18.67 11.50 0.04
N ASN A 256 19.86 11.73 -0.54
CA ASN A 256 20.75 12.81 -0.12
C ASN A 256 20.82 13.97 -1.11
N ASN A 257 20.82 13.68 -2.41
CA ASN A 257 20.90 14.69 -3.47
C ASN A 257 19.95 14.43 -4.64
N ARG A 258 19.09 13.40 -4.54
CA ARG A 258 18.10 13.03 -5.56
C ARG A 258 18.69 12.64 -6.92
N ARG A 259 19.99 12.32 -6.98
CA ARG A 259 20.57 11.73 -8.20
C ARG A 259 20.07 10.29 -8.36
N PRO A 260 19.75 9.86 -9.59
CA PRO A 260 19.41 8.46 -9.86
C PRO A 260 20.50 7.52 -9.33
N ILE A 261 20.09 6.36 -8.80
CA ILE A 261 21.04 5.32 -8.38
C ILE A 261 21.49 4.48 -9.58
N ASN A 262 22.71 3.94 -9.50
CA ASN A 262 23.22 2.98 -10.47
C ASN A 262 22.65 1.59 -10.16
N ARG A 263 21.49 1.27 -10.74
CA ARG A 263 20.80 -0.01 -10.54
C ARG A 263 21.61 -1.22 -11.03
N PRO A 264 21.39 -2.43 -10.48
CA PRO A 264 22.03 -3.62 -11.01
C PRO A 264 21.56 -3.86 -12.45
N LYS A 265 22.48 -4.33 -13.29
CA LYS A 265 22.23 -4.52 -14.73
C LYS A 265 21.57 -5.86 -15.07
N ILE A 266 21.66 -6.83 -14.16
CA ILE A 266 21.27 -8.23 -14.42
C ILE A 266 20.16 -8.68 -13.45
N GLU A 267 20.16 -8.16 -12.23
CA GLU A 267 19.17 -8.54 -11.22
C GLU A 267 17.81 -7.86 -11.45
N THR A 268 16.76 -8.66 -11.37
CA THR A 268 15.36 -8.25 -11.61
C THR A 268 14.74 -7.47 -10.45
N VAL A 269 15.45 -7.39 -9.33
CA VAL A 269 15.09 -6.64 -8.13
C VAL A 269 16.32 -5.99 -7.51
N LEU A 270 16.09 -5.05 -6.60
CA LEU A 270 17.11 -4.52 -5.69
C LEU A 270 16.48 -4.24 -4.32
N LEU A 271 17.30 -4.20 -3.28
CA LEU A 271 16.91 -3.80 -1.93
C LEU A 271 17.39 -2.38 -1.67
N PHE A 272 16.52 -1.48 -1.22
CA PHE A 272 16.90 -0.08 -0.95
C PHE A 272 16.27 0.40 0.35
N LYS A 273 17.05 1.10 1.18
CA LYS A 273 16.56 1.64 2.46
C LYS A 273 15.46 2.69 2.31
N LEU A 274 15.52 3.49 1.23
CA LEU A 274 14.48 4.47 0.95
C LEU A 274 13.25 3.75 0.40
N LEU A 275 12.06 4.08 0.92
CA LEU A 275 10.81 3.54 0.39
C LEU A 275 10.44 4.15 -0.97
N GLY A 276 9.68 3.39 -1.76
CA GLY A 276 8.99 3.85 -2.94
C GLY A 276 7.49 3.84 -2.69
N SER A 277 6.85 5.00 -2.65
CA SER A 277 5.43 5.12 -2.29
C SER A 277 4.48 4.81 -3.44
N TRP A 278 4.95 4.71 -4.69
CA TRP A 278 4.07 4.43 -5.84
C TRP A 278 3.78 2.93 -5.98
N GLY A 279 2.64 2.50 -5.44
CA GLY A 279 2.27 1.09 -5.38
C GLY A 279 3.07 0.37 -4.31
N TYR A 280 3.06 0.91 -3.09
CA TYR A 280 3.72 0.30 -1.94
C TYR A 280 2.87 -0.85 -1.40
N ALA A 281 3.49 -2.00 -1.21
CA ALA A 281 2.90 -3.17 -0.60
C ALA A 281 3.70 -3.51 0.66
N PRO A 282 3.27 -3.03 1.85
CA PRO A 282 4.03 -3.22 3.06
C PRO A 282 4.07 -4.70 3.47
N HIS A 283 5.19 -5.14 4.05
CA HIS A 283 5.30 -6.47 4.60
C HIS A 283 4.35 -6.58 5.82
N PRO A 284 3.40 -7.55 5.87
CA PRO A 284 2.37 -7.60 6.92
C PRO A 284 2.93 -7.51 8.35
N LYS A 285 3.91 -8.35 8.68
CA LYS A 285 4.59 -8.33 9.99
C LYS A 285 5.28 -6.99 10.32
N SER A 286 5.93 -6.37 9.33
CA SER A 286 6.64 -5.11 9.55
C SER A 286 5.66 -3.94 9.70
N TRP A 287 4.63 -3.90 8.85
CA TRP A 287 3.57 -2.90 8.90
C TRP A 287 2.84 -2.88 10.24
N MET A 288 2.49 -4.08 10.74
CA MET A 288 1.84 -4.23 12.05
C MET A 288 2.67 -3.55 13.16
N LYS A 289 3.98 -3.85 13.19
CA LYS A 289 4.89 -3.29 14.20
C LYS A 289 5.17 -1.81 13.97
N PHE A 290 5.18 -1.35 12.73
CA PHE A 290 5.30 0.06 12.39
C PHE A 290 4.10 0.85 12.88
N GLN A 291 2.87 0.35 12.66
CA GLN A 291 1.65 0.97 13.18
C GLN A 291 1.70 1.07 14.70
N ASP A 292 2.00 -0.04 15.39
CA ASP A 292 2.06 -0.06 16.86
C ASP A 292 3.06 0.98 17.39
N TRP A 293 4.26 1.00 16.82
CA TRP A 293 5.29 2.00 17.13
C TRP A 293 4.83 3.43 16.82
N TYR A 294 4.18 3.66 15.68
CA TYR A 294 3.71 4.98 15.27
C TYR A 294 2.65 5.52 16.23
N HIS A 295 1.65 4.72 16.61
CA HIS A 295 0.58 5.15 17.51
C HIS A 295 1.04 5.37 18.95
N ASP A 296 2.14 4.73 19.36
CA ASP A 296 2.81 4.99 20.62
C ASP A 296 3.61 6.30 20.55
N VAL A 297 4.55 6.39 19.60
CA VAL A 297 5.52 7.48 19.52
C VAL A 297 4.90 8.81 19.09
N LYS A 298 3.88 8.83 18.23
CA LYS A 298 3.24 10.08 17.77
C LYS A 298 2.59 10.89 18.90
N ARG A 299 2.42 10.30 20.09
CA ARG A 299 1.89 10.97 21.28
C ARG A 299 2.90 11.92 21.93
N ASP A 300 4.19 11.70 21.69
CA ASP A 300 5.24 12.62 22.13
C ASP A 300 5.35 13.79 21.14
N ALA A 301 4.90 14.97 21.59
CA ALA A 301 4.95 16.19 20.78
C ALA A 301 6.38 16.67 20.46
N ASN A 302 7.39 16.19 21.19
CA ASN A 302 8.80 16.52 20.95
C ASN A 302 9.50 15.52 20.03
N PHE A 303 8.80 14.45 19.63
CA PHE A 303 9.39 13.46 18.75
C PHE A 303 9.37 13.96 17.30
N HIS A 304 10.55 13.93 16.68
CA HIS A 304 10.72 14.24 15.27
C HIS A 304 11.38 13.05 14.55
N PRO A 305 10.76 12.47 13.51
CA PRO A 305 11.29 11.33 12.76
C PRO A 305 12.46 11.71 11.82
N TYR A 306 13.42 12.50 12.29
CA TYR A 306 14.58 12.90 11.49
C TYR A 306 15.53 11.73 11.27
N VAL A 307 15.96 11.56 10.02
CA VAL A 307 16.96 10.55 9.63
C VAL A 307 18.17 11.29 9.04
N PRO A 308 19.24 11.53 9.82
CA PRO A 308 20.39 12.32 9.36
C PRO A 308 21.06 11.79 8.10
N LYS A 309 21.01 10.47 7.87
CA LYS A 309 21.59 9.81 6.69
C LYS A 309 20.75 9.97 5.42
N ALA A 310 19.49 10.41 5.54
CA ALA A 310 18.55 10.65 4.45
C ALA A 310 18.25 12.16 4.37
N THR A 311 19.25 12.93 3.96
CA THR A 311 19.28 14.39 4.19
C THR A 311 18.19 15.14 3.43
N THR A 312 17.83 14.73 2.22
CA THR A 312 16.79 15.39 1.41
C THR A 312 15.41 15.22 2.05
N ILE A 313 15.01 13.99 2.37
CA ILE A 313 13.67 13.73 2.94
C ILE A 313 13.53 14.35 4.33
N THR A 314 14.58 14.29 5.15
CA THR A 314 14.62 14.98 6.44
C THR A 314 14.55 16.50 6.29
N GLY A 315 15.25 17.06 5.29
CA GLY A 315 15.20 18.48 4.96
C GLY A 315 13.79 18.95 4.55
N TRP A 316 13.09 18.16 3.74
CA TRP A 316 11.69 18.43 3.38
C TRP A 316 10.77 18.37 4.59
N TYR A 317 10.95 17.40 5.49
CA TYR A 317 10.14 17.32 6.71
C TYR A 317 10.31 18.56 7.58
N LYS A 318 11.56 18.99 7.83
CA LYS A 318 11.87 20.21 8.58
C LYS A 318 11.23 21.45 7.94
N MET A 319 11.20 21.52 6.60
CA MET A 319 10.50 22.59 5.90
C MET A 319 8.98 22.52 6.11
N PHE A 320 8.40 21.32 6.08
CA PHE A 320 6.97 21.12 6.28
C PHE A 320 6.54 21.46 7.71
N GLU A 321 7.39 21.16 8.71
CA GLU A 321 7.17 21.58 10.11
C GLU A 321 7.17 23.10 10.25
N ARG A 322 8.12 23.82 9.64
CA ARG A 322 8.12 25.30 9.60
C ARG A 322 6.87 25.88 8.93
N GLN A 323 6.24 25.11 8.06
CA GLN A 323 5.02 25.48 7.32
C GLN A 323 3.75 24.91 7.96
N ASN A 324 3.86 24.21 9.10
CA ASN A 324 2.78 23.52 9.79
C ASN A 324 1.95 22.60 8.88
N ARG A 325 2.65 21.79 8.06
CA ARG A 325 2.07 20.81 7.12
C ARG A 325 2.80 19.47 7.14
N GLN A 326 3.50 19.18 8.23
CA GLN A 326 4.27 17.95 8.43
C GLN A 326 3.40 16.69 8.30
N ASP A 327 2.13 16.79 8.69
CA ASP A 327 1.07 15.77 8.54
C ASP A 327 0.78 15.34 7.09
N THR A 328 1.38 16.01 6.12
CA THR A 328 1.31 15.66 4.69
C THR A 328 2.38 14.68 4.22
N MET A 329 3.31 14.24 5.08
CA MET A 329 4.42 13.37 4.69
C MET A 329 4.57 12.15 5.59
N TRP A 330 3.68 11.17 5.47
CA TRP A 330 3.73 9.95 6.30
C TRP A 330 5.03 9.15 6.09
N THR A 331 5.61 9.28 4.90
CA THR A 331 6.78 8.53 4.45
C THR A 331 7.98 8.69 5.37
N ILE A 332 8.18 9.86 6.01
CA ILE A 332 9.31 10.06 6.92
C ILE A 332 9.21 9.21 8.19
N TRP A 333 8.00 8.95 8.70
CA TRP A 333 7.80 8.07 9.86
C TRP A 333 8.23 6.65 9.52
N HIS A 334 7.85 6.20 8.32
CA HIS A 334 8.23 4.89 7.83
C HIS A 334 9.74 4.82 7.52
N VAL A 335 10.35 5.88 6.95
CA VAL A 335 11.81 5.97 6.75
C VAL A 335 12.54 5.90 8.08
N TYR A 336 12.11 6.64 9.10
CA TYR A 336 12.70 6.60 10.43
C TYR A 336 12.61 5.20 11.04
N TYR A 337 11.43 4.57 10.96
CA TYR A 337 11.24 3.20 11.42
C TYR A 337 12.19 2.22 10.71
N CYS A 338 12.29 2.31 9.37
CA CYS A 338 13.17 1.44 8.61
C CYS A 338 14.66 1.67 8.93
N ASP A 339 15.09 2.92 9.17
CA ASP A 339 16.46 3.21 9.61
C ASP A 339 16.75 2.57 10.98
N LYS A 340 15.82 2.75 11.93
CA LYS A 340 15.94 2.20 13.29
C LYS A 340 16.07 0.68 13.31
N TYR A 341 15.36 -0.02 12.42
CA TYR A 341 15.33 -1.48 12.37
C TYR A 341 16.11 -2.08 11.19
N ASN A 342 16.93 -1.27 10.50
CA ASN A 342 17.75 -1.66 9.35
C ASN A 342 16.98 -2.46 8.27
N MET A 343 15.82 -1.94 7.88
CA MET A 343 14.94 -2.58 6.91
C MET A 343 15.09 -1.99 5.50
N PHE A 344 14.78 -2.82 4.51
CA PHE A 344 14.83 -2.51 3.08
C PHE A 344 13.45 -2.64 2.43
N THR A 345 13.24 -1.85 1.38
CA THR A 345 12.14 -2.03 0.43
C THR A 345 12.66 -2.81 -0.78
N VAL A 346 11.90 -3.81 -1.24
CA VAL A 346 12.17 -4.53 -2.49
C VAL A 346 11.62 -3.72 -3.66
N TYR A 347 12.49 -3.33 -4.58
CA TYR A 347 12.11 -2.62 -5.80
C TYR A 347 12.10 -3.55 -7.01
N ALA A 348 11.11 -3.37 -7.87
CA ALA A 348 11.14 -3.95 -9.21
C ALA A 348 12.28 -3.34 -10.04
N ASN A 349 13.13 -4.20 -10.60
CA ASN A 349 14.17 -3.84 -11.56
C ASN A 349 14.04 -4.68 -12.84
N ILE A 350 12.80 -4.90 -13.27
CA ILE A 350 12.47 -5.68 -14.48
C ILE A 350 13.17 -5.17 -15.74
N GLN A 351 13.52 -3.87 -15.77
CA GLN A 351 14.30 -3.24 -16.83
C GLN A 351 15.70 -3.86 -17.05
N ALA A 352 16.23 -4.61 -16.07
CA ALA A 352 17.51 -5.32 -16.19
C ALA A 352 17.45 -6.48 -17.20
N VAL A 353 16.28 -7.08 -17.38
CA VAL A 353 16.11 -8.27 -18.23
C VAL A 353 15.25 -7.98 -19.47
N THR A 354 14.70 -6.77 -19.58
CA THR A 354 13.95 -6.35 -20.78
C THR A 354 14.90 -5.71 -21.79
N LYS A 355 14.69 -5.99 -23.08
CA LYS A 355 15.30 -5.19 -24.17
C LYS A 355 14.72 -3.76 -24.27
N ASN A 356 13.83 -3.40 -23.35
CA ASN A 356 13.17 -2.11 -23.26
C ASN A 356 13.35 -1.57 -21.84
N SER A 357 14.31 -0.67 -21.67
CA SER A 357 14.72 -0.07 -20.39
C SER A 357 13.66 0.80 -19.72
N ASN A 358 12.47 0.90 -20.29
CA ASN A 358 11.40 1.79 -19.88
C ASN A 358 10.14 1.04 -19.45
N ILE A 359 10.24 -0.19 -18.94
CA ILE A 359 9.06 -0.95 -18.50
C ILE A 359 8.89 -0.85 -16.99
N ILE A 360 7.67 -0.53 -16.54
CA ILE A 360 7.33 -0.30 -15.12
C ILE A 360 6.03 -1.02 -14.72
N LEU A 361 5.87 -1.29 -13.42
CA LEU A 361 4.67 -1.95 -12.87
C LEU A 361 3.61 -0.96 -12.40
N ALA A 362 4.01 0.25 -12.00
CA ALA A 362 3.11 1.36 -11.71
C ALA A 362 3.68 2.66 -12.32
N ALA A 363 2.79 3.46 -12.90
CA ALA A 363 3.10 4.79 -13.41
C ALA A 363 2.33 5.83 -12.59
N ASN A 364 3.05 6.83 -12.05
CA ASN A 364 2.40 8.04 -11.55
C ASN A 364 2.03 8.92 -12.75
N ARG A 365 0.77 9.36 -12.82
CA ARG A 365 0.29 10.21 -13.92
C ARG A 365 0.73 11.68 -13.81
N ASN A 366 1.47 12.01 -12.76
CA ASN A 366 2.01 13.34 -12.47
C ASN A 366 0.91 14.41 -12.54
N GLU A 367 -0.27 14.07 -12.01
CA GLU A 367 -1.40 14.98 -11.97
C GLU A 367 -1.15 16.06 -10.90
N PRO A 368 -1.69 17.29 -11.07
CA PRO A 368 -1.58 18.32 -10.04
C PRO A 368 -2.05 17.83 -8.67
N GLY A 369 -1.35 18.25 -7.62
CA GLY A 369 -1.58 17.78 -6.26
C GLY A 369 -0.53 18.31 -5.29
N LEU A 370 -0.29 17.57 -4.19
CA LEU A 370 0.61 17.98 -3.10
C LEU A 370 2.03 18.32 -3.56
N HIS A 371 2.54 17.60 -4.57
CA HIS A 371 3.93 17.69 -5.02
C HIS A 371 4.13 18.44 -6.34
N GLN A 372 3.06 18.68 -7.10
CA GLN A 372 3.14 19.29 -8.43
C GLN A 372 2.00 20.29 -8.62
N GLY A 373 2.34 21.54 -8.97
CA GLY A 373 1.36 22.57 -9.29
C GLY A 373 0.76 22.43 -10.71
N HIS A 374 1.42 21.66 -11.59
CA HIS A 374 1.05 21.48 -12.99
C HIS A 374 1.16 20.02 -13.39
N LYS A 375 0.46 19.62 -14.46
CA LYS A 375 0.52 18.25 -14.98
C LYS A 375 1.92 17.97 -15.56
N GLY A 376 2.61 16.99 -15.02
CA GLY A 376 3.87 16.47 -15.55
C GLY A 376 3.69 15.45 -16.69
N PRO A 377 4.78 14.91 -17.24
CA PRO A 377 4.70 13.89 -18.28
C PRO A 377 4.09 12.60 -17.75
N GLU A 378 3.05 12.11 -18.41
CA GLU A 378 2.39 10.84 -18.10
C GLU A 378 3.10 9.70 -18.83
N ARG A 379 3.44 8.63 -18.11
CA ARG A 379 4.24 7.52 -18.63
C ARG A 379 3.49 6.19 -18.62
N THR A 380 2.17 6.24 -18.73
CA THR A 380 1.31 5.04 -18.75
C THR A 380 1.60 4.13 -19.95
N ASN A 381 2.20 4.65 -21.02
CA ASN A 381 2.69 3.86 -22.15
C ASN A 381 3.84 2.90 -21.79
N LYS A 382 4.51 3.12 -20.66
CA LYS A 382 5.60 2.29 -20.11
C LYS A 382 5.14 1.14 -19.23
N ILE A 383 3.84 1.09 -18.90
CA ILE A 383 3.29 0.04 -18.04
C ILE A 383 3.48 -1.32 -18.72
N LEU A 384 3.96 -2.31 -17.97
CA LEU A 384 4.14 -3.68 -18.43
C LEU A 384 2.79 -4.29 -18.88
N LYS A 385 2.69 -4.73 -20.15
CA LYS A 385 1.46 -5.30 -20.74
C LYS A 385 1.55 -6.77 -21.13
N SER A 386 2.74 -7.36 -21.08
CA SER A 386 2.99 -8.79 -21.31
C SER A 386 3.82 -9.35 -20.16
N TRP A 387 3.77 -10.67 -19.97
CA TRP A 387 4.54 -11.34 -18.93
C TRP A 387 5.66 -12.19 -19.51
N SER A 388 6.76 -12.28 -18.77
CA SER A 388 7.84 -13.24 -18.96
C SER A 388 8.29 -13.71 -17.58
N ASP A 389 8.55 -15.00 -17.45
CA ASP A 389 9.03 -15.57 -16.18
C ASP A 389 10.43 -15.08 -15.80
N ASP A 390 11.16 -14.50 -16.77
CA ASP A 390 12.41 -13.80 -16.54
C ASP A 390 12.27 -12.64 -15.54
N TYR A 391 11.09 -12.03 -15.40
CA TYR A 391 10.84 -10.91 -14.47
C TYR A 391 10.85 -11.32 -13.00
N VAL A 392 10.77 -12.62 -12.72
CA VAL A 392 10.77 -13.20 -11.38
C VAL A 392 11.91 -14.22 -11.21
N ARG A 393 12.98 -14.10 -12.01
CA ARG A 393 14.28 -14.70 -11.68
C ARG A 393 14.92 -13.91 -10.55
N LEU A 394 14.48 -14.20 -9.33
CA LEU A 394 14.83 -13.48 -8.12
C LEU A 394 16.12 -14.06 -7.49
N PRO A 395 17.16 -13.25 -7.25
CA PRO A 395 18.38 -13.72 -6.60
C PRO A 395 18.14 -14.06 -5.11
N ASP A 396 18.95 -14.93 -4.53
CA ASP A 396 18.88 -15.21 -3.08
C ASP A 396 19.28 -14.00 -2.23
N LEU A 397 20.29 -13.27 -2.72
CA LEU A 397 20.86 -12.08 -2.08
C LEU A 397 20.87 -10.93 -3.11
N PRO A 398 19.79 -10.14 -3.20
CA PRO A 398 19.77 -8.99 -4.10
C PRO A 398 20.77 -7.91 -3.67
N VAL A 399 21.26 -7.12 -4.63
CA VAL A 399 22.06 -5.92 -4.33
C VAL A 399 21.29 -4.99 -3.39
N ARG A 400 21.95 -4.60 -2.29
CA ARG A 400 21.42 -3.69 -1.28
C ARG A 400 22.02 -2.29 -1.45
N TYR A 401 21.19 -1.29 -1.29
CA TYR A 401 21.55 0.12 -1.40
C TYR A 401 21.32 0.85 -0.08
N ASP A 402 22.32 1.62 0.37
CA ASP A 402 22.17 2.56 1.49
C ASP A 402 21.48 3.86 1.05
N TRP A 403 21.16 4.74 2.00
CA TRP A 403 20.44 6.00 1.79
C TRP A 403 20.99 6.88 0.65
N ASP A 404 22.31 6.91 0.46
CA ASP A 404 22.99 7.69 -0.57
C ASP A 404 23.06 6.98 -1.94
N GLY A 405 22.47 5.79 -2.07
CA GLY A 405 22.47 4.99 -3.28
C GLY A 405 23.78 4.27 -3.55
N THR A 406 24.69 4.20 -2.56
CA THR A 406 25.85 3.31 -2.62
C THR A 406 25.44 1.87 -2.33
N VAL A 407 26.17 0.94 -2.92
CA VAL A 407 25.98 -0.49 -2.68
C VAL A 407 26.56 -0.86 -1.32
N LEU A 408 25.76 -1.54 -0.50
CA LEU A 408 26.22 -2.10 0.77
C LEU A 408 26.93 -3.43 0.52
N THR A 409 28.25 -3.43 0.67
CA THR A 409 29.06 -4.64 0.78
C THR A 409 28.87 -5.21 2.18
N ASP A 410 28.50 -6.50 2.27
CA ASP A 410 28.45 -7.22 3.55
C ASP A 410 29.78 -7.16 4.33
#